data_AF-A0A0N1NID7-F1
#
_entry.id   AF-A0A0N1NID7-F1
#
_cell.length_a   1.000
_cell.length_b   1.000
_cell.length_c   1.000
_cell.angle_alpha   90.00
_cell.angle_beta   90.00
_cell.angle_gamma   90.00
#
_symmetry.space_group_name_H-M   'P 1'
#
loop_
_entity.id
_entity.type
_entity.pdbx_description
1 polymer ?
#
loop_
_entity_poly.entity_id
_entity_poly.type
_entity_poly.pdbx_seq_one_letter_code
_entity_poly.pdbx_strand_id
1 'polypeptide(L)'
;MVHRVASDEGILDSIRRDPTRAELLWKVCEFDLSRGDHGEPVRLSSGVALDGVAGDYTGGTFFLCGDHGTHRPVLYASSEGQAGLIGRSLVEALENMTGLPSWRDCLKFSGSGDLEVMRTTAAHLARDEIDDEPQIGADRARLATAMDLKLESVPVLLARLHAAVSGTASDFVLTVETGEEYESLFGPWLPSRNPAWR
;
A
#
# COMPACT_ATOMS: atom_id res chain seq x y z
N MET A 1 -0.04 3.72 -29.85
CA MET A 1 0.81 4.45 -28.89
C MET A 1 1.11 3.49 -27.75
N VAL A 2 2.37 3.09 -27.58
CA VAL A 2 2.76 2.13 -26.54
C VAL A 2 2.97 2.95 -25.26
N HIS A 3 2.12 2.79 -24.25
CA HIS A 3 2.38 3.38 -22.93
C HIS A 3 3.69 2.78 -22.42
N ARG A 4 4.72 3.61 -22.24
CA ARG A 4 5.95 3.18 -21.57
C ARG A 4 5.64 3.16 -20.07
N VAL A 5 5.55 1.98 -19.48
CA VAL A 5 5.47 1.87 -18.02
C VAL A 5 6.77 2.43 -17.45
N ALA A 6 6.67 3.40 -16.56
CA ALA A 6 7.83 3.99 -15.89
C ALA A 6 8.49 2.93 -14.98
N SER A 7 9.82 2.93 -14.91
CA SER A 7 10.55 2.11 -13.93
C SER A 7 10.36 2.69 -12.52
N ASP A 8 10.52 1.85 -11.49
CA ASP A 8 10.37 2.30 -10.09
C ASP A 8 11.28 3.51 -9.77
N GLU A 9 12.55 3.49 -10.20
CA GLU A 9 13.46 4.63 -10.04
C GLU A 9 12.97 5.88 -10.77
N GLY A 10 12.38 5.73 -11.97
CA GLY A 10 11.83 6.85 -12.71
C GLY A 10 10.64 7.48 -11.99
N ILE A 11 9.81 6.65 -11.34
CA ILE A 11 8.69 7.11 -10.50
C ILE A 11 9.22 7.85 -9.28
N LEU A 12 10.14 7.24 -8.51
CA LEU A 12 10.74 7.83 -7.31
C LEU A 12 11.42 9.16 -7.61
N ASP A 13 12.22 9.21 -8.69
CA ASP A 13 12.86 10.44 -9.15
C ASP A 13 11.87 11.53 -9.55
N SER A 14 10.74 11.15 -10.15
CA SER A 14 9.71 12.12 -10.51
C SER A 14 9.08 12.75 -9.27
N ILE A 15 8.92 11.99 -8.18
CA ILE A 15 8.40 12.48 -6.90
C ILE A 15 9.43 13.41 -6.23
N ARG A 16 10.72 13.03 -6.24
CA ARG A 16 11.80 13.87 -5.69
C ARG A 16 11.91 15.24 -6.37
N ARG A 17 11.63 15.30 -7.68
CA ARG A 17 11.78 16.53 -8.48
C ARG A 17 10.55 17.44 -8.46
N ASP A 18 9.39 16.92 -8.03
CA ASP A 18 8.12 17.63 -8.11
C ASP A 18 7.42 17.63 -6.73
N PRO A 19 7.57 18.71 -5.94
CA PRO A 19 6.94 18.83 -4.63
C PRO A 19 5.42 18.66 -4.65
N THR A 20 4.75 19.01 -5.75
CA THR A 20 3.29 18.84 -5.88
C THR A 20 2.92 17.36 -5.95
N ARG A 21 3.73 16.50 -6.60
CA ARG A 21 3.52 15.05 -6.57
C ARG A 21 3.73 14.48 -5.17
N ALA A 22 4.78 14.92 -4.49
CA ALA A 22 5.06 14.51 -3.12
C ALA A 22 3.92 14.90 -2.17
N GLU A 23 3.39 16.11 -2.28
CA GLU A 23 2.26 16.58 -1.48
C GLU A 23 0.97 15.78 -1.76
N LEU A 24 0.66 15.49 -3.02
CA LEU A 24 -0.50 14.67 -3.38
C LEU A 24 -0.37 13.23 -2.87
N LEU A 25 0.81 12.62 -2.98
CA LEU A 25 1.09 11.29 -2.46
C LEU A 25 1.00 11.23 -0.94
N TRP A 26 1.54 12.24 -0.25
CA TRP A 26 1.39 12.38 1.18
C TRP A 26 -0.08 12.45 1.58
N LYS A 27 -0.85 13.31 0.91
CA LYS A 27 -2.26 13.53 1.25
C LYS A 27 -3.15 12.31 1.00
N VAL A 28 -2.95 11.59 -0.11
CA VAL A 28 -3.86 10.51 -0.54
C VAL A 28 -3.41 9.13 -0.05
N CYS A 29 -2.10 8.91 0.06
CA CYS A 29 -1.53 7.59 0.36
C CYS A 29 -0.65 7.57 1.60
N GLU A 30 -0.41 8.72 2.26
CA GLU A 30 0.59 8.87 3.31
C GLU A 30 1.96 8.34 2.87
N PHE A 31 2.36 8.61 1.63
CA PHE A 31 3.61 8.13 1.05
C PHE A 31 4.64 9.25 0.98
N ASP A 32 5.61 9.26 1.90
CA ASP A 32 6.65 10.29 2.01
C ASP A 32 8.06 9.68 1.87
N LEU A 33 8.77 10.10 0.81
CA LEU A 33 10.14 9.64 0.52
C LEU A 33 11.17 10.02 1.59
N SER A 34 10.88 11.03 2.41
CA SER A 34 11.79 11.45 3.50
C SER A 34 11.72 10.52 4.72
N ARG A 35 10.77 9.57 4.73
CA ARG A 35 10.47 8.65 5.84
C ARG A 35 10.80 7.19 5.53
N GLY A 36 11.72 6.93 4.59
CA GLY A 36 12.11 5.59 4.19
C GLY A 36 12.94 4.80 5.23
N ASP A 37 13.36 5.44 6.32
CA ASP A 37 14.02 4.75 7.43
C ASP A 37 12.98 4.07 8.33
N HIS A 38 13.10 2.75 8.48
CA HIS A 38 12.19 1.94 9.28
C HIS A 38 12.42 2.10 10.79
N GLY A 39 13.61 2.56 11.21
CA GLY A 39 13.95 2.76 12.62
C GLY A 39 14.41 1.51 13.36
N GLU A 40 14.27 0.31 12.77
CA GLU A 40 14.89 -0.93 13.25
C GLU A 40 15.46 -1.78 12.11
N PRO A 41 16.47 -2.64 12.37
CA PRO A 41 16.98 -3.55 11.37
C PRO A 41 15.96 -4.66 11.03
N VAL A 42 15.53 -4.68 9.77
CA VAL A 42 14.65 -5.72 9.22
C VAL A 42 15.24 -6.34 7.96
N ARG A 43 14.83 -7.58 7.67
CA ARG A 43 15.24 -8.33 6.47
C ARG A 43 14.15 -9.30 6.04
N LEU A 44 14.15 -9.65 4.76
CA LEU A 44 13.34 -10.76 4.28
C LEU A 44 13.99 -12.08 4.69
N SER A 45 13.20 -13.04 5.16
CA SER A 45 13.69 -14.37 5.60
C SER A 45 14.39 -15.14 4.47
N SER A 46 14.00 -14.87 3.22
CA SER A 46 14.60 -15.39 1.99
C SER A 46 15.99 -14.82 1.67
N GLY A 47 16.38 -13.71 2.31
CA GLY A 47 17.59 -12.96 1.98
C GLY A 47 17.48 -12.06 0.74
N VAL A 48 16.29 -11.95 0.14
CA VAL A 48 16.02 -10.97 -0.93
C VAL A 48 16.28 -9.56 -0.39
N ALA A 49 16.94 -8.73 -1.22
CA ALA A 49 17.25 -7.34 -0.87
C ALA A 49 15.98 -6.54 -0.55
N LEU A 50 16.09 -5.57 0.38
CA LEU A 50 14.98 -4.78 0.85
C LEU A 50 15.41 -3.32 0.98
N ASP A 51 14.79 -2.43 0.21
CA ASP A 51 15.12 -1.01 0.18
C ASP A 51 13.93 -0.19 0.71
N GLY A 52 14.10 0.47 1.86
CA GLY A 52 13.10 1.41 2.38
C GLY A 52 13.04 2.66 1.51
N VAL A 53 11.88 2.94 0.90
CA VAL A 53 11.72 4.04 -0.08
C VAL A 53 10.81 5.15 0.40
N ALA A 54 9.89 4.87 1.32
CA ALA A 54 8.98 5.85 1.89
C ALA A 54 8.44 5.37 3.24
N GLY A 55 7.77 6.28 3.96
CA GLY A 55 7.03 5.94 5.16
C GLY A 55 5.76 6.77 5.32
N ASP A 56 4.90 6.33 6.22
CA ASP A 56 3.63 6.98 6.56
C ASP A 56 3.72 7.84 7.84
N TYR A 57 2.60 8.46 8.23
CA TYR A 57 2.56 9.30 9.43
C TYR A 57 2.62 8.50 10.74
N THR A 58 2.20 7.22 10.70
CA THR A 58 2.08 6.32 11.84
C THR A 58 3.32 5.46 12.10
N GLY A 59 4.38 5.65 11.30
CA GLY A 59 5.65 4.92 11.41
C GLY A 59 5.71 3.65 10.57
N GLY A 60 4.76 3.42 9.66
CA GLY A 60 4.86 2.38 8.66
C GLY A 60 5.87 2.73 7.56
N THR A 61 6.44 1.70 6.93
CA THR A 61 7.48 1.82 5.91
C THR A 61 7.11 1.05 4.65
N PHE A 62 7.37 1.65 3.50
CA PHE A 62 7.23 1.02 2.18
C PHE A 62 8.61 0.62 1.67
N PHE A 63 8.75 -0.64 1.29
CA PHE A 63 9.99 -1.21 0.79
C PHE A 63 9.84 -1.69 -0.65
N LEU A 64 10.89 -1.54 -1.44
CA LEU A 64 11.05 -2.28 -2.70
C LEU A 64 11.85 -3.55 -2.43
N CYS A 65 11.34 -4.69 -2.91
CA CYS A 65 11.96 -6.00 -2.70
C CYS A 65 12.72 -6.47 -3.94
N GLY A 66 13.95 -6.96 -3.72
CA GLY A 66 14.84 -7.50 -4.74
C GLY A 66 15.82 -6.50 -5.32
N ASP A 67 16.76 -7.03 -6.09
CA ASP A 67 17.81 -6.27 -6.77
C ASP A 67 17.23 -5.16 -7.65
N HIS A 68 17.98 -4.07 -7.82
CA HIS A 68 17.59 -2.97 -8.69
C HIS A 68 17.15 -3.48 -10.08
N GLY A 69 15.87 -3.31 -10.37
CA GLY A 69 15.21 -3.78 -11.57
C GLY A 69 14.16 -2.79 -12.04
N THR A 70 13.45 -3.10 -13.12
CA THR A 70 12.44 -2.18 -13.67
C THR A 70 11.18 -2.13 -12.82
N HIS A 71 10.77 -3.27 -12.25
CA HIS A 71 9.56 -3.43 -11.45
C HIS A 71 9.85 -4.38 -10.29
N ARG A 72 9.81 -3.86 -9.07
CA ARG A 72 10.04 -4.58 -7.83
C ARG A 72 8.77 -4.66 -7.00
N PRO A 73 8.42 -5.82 -6.41
CA PRO A 73 7.33 -5.91 -5.45
C PRO A 73 7.49 -4.88 -4.34
N VAL A 74 6.36 -4.34 -3.89
CA VAL A 74 6.32 -3.36 -2.80
C VAL A 74 5.76 -4.04 -1.58
N LEU A 75 6.56 -4.07 -0.51
CA LEU A 75 6.15 -4.52 0.80
C LEU A 75 5.82 -3.30 1.67
N TYR A 76 4.73 -3.37 2.41
CA TYR A 76 4.45 -2.43 3.50
C TYR A 76 4.65 -3.14 4.84
N ALA A 77 5.32 -2.47 5.77
CA ALA A 77 5.44 -2.88 7.16
C ALA A 77 4.85 -1.79 8.05
N SER A 78 3.92 -2.15 8.94
CA SER A 78 3.35 -1.24 9.92
C SER A 78 4.22 -1.18 11.18
N SER A 79 4.08 -0.10 11.96
CA SER A 79 4.82 0.05 13.23
C SER A 79 4.32 -0.91 14.32
N GLU A 80 3.17 -1.55 14.11
CA GLU A 80 2.57 -2.55 14.99
C GLU A 80 3.00 -4.00 14.68
N GLY A 81 3.98 -4.20 13.79
CA GLY A 81 4.53 -5.52 13.52
C GLY A 81 3.77 -6.33 12.46
N GLN A 82 3.00 -5.68 11.58
CA GLN A 82 2.35 -6.35 10.44
C GLN A 82 3.04 -6.02 9.13
N ALA A 83 3.23 -7.01 8.25
CA ALA A 83 3.86 -6.80 6.95
C ALA A 83 3.21 -7.62 5.82
N GLY A 84 3.31 -7.10 4.61
CA GLY A 84 2.85 -7.80 3.42
C GLY A 84 3.08 -7.04 2.13
N LEU A 85 3.10 -7.77 1.01
CA LEU A 85 3.13 -7.15 -0.31
C LEU A 85 1.82 -6.41 -0.57
N ILE A 86 1.92 -5.19 -1.08
CA ILE A 86 0.77 -4.34 -1.46
C ILE A 86 0.69 -4.09 -2.97
N GLY A 87 1.67 -4.60 -3.72
CA GLY A 87 1.67 -4.60 -5.19
C GLY A 87 2.92 -5.30 -5.75
N ARG A 88 2.84 -5.75 -6.99
CA ARG A 88 3.97 -6.40 -7.70
C ARG A 88 4.97 -5.41 -8.31
N SER A 89 4.67 -4.13 -8.22
CA SER A 89 5.50 -3.00 -8.69
C SER A 89 5.13 -1.74 -7.93
N LEU A 90 5.98 -0.70 -7.97
CA LEU A 90 5.66 0.59 -7.36
C LEU A 90 4.38 1.20 -7.96
N VAL A 91 4.20 1.11 -9.28
CA VAL A 91 2.98 1.62 -9.93
C VAL A 91 1.72 0.88 -9.47
N GLU A 92 1.76 -0.44 -9.37
CA GLU A 92 0.60 -1.24 -8.92
C GLU A 92 0.25 -0.94 -7.46
N ALA A 93 1.25 -0.78 -6.59
CA ALA A 93 1.02 -0.38 -5.20
C ALA A 93 0.41 1.02 -5.10
N LEU A 94 0.92 2.00 -5.86
CA LEU A 94 0.36 3.35 -5.91
C LEU A 94 -1.08 3.36 -6.47
N GLU A 95 -1.37 2.56 -7.49
CA GLU A 95 -2.74 2.40 -8.02
C GLU A 95 -3.70 1.83 -6.97
N ASN A 96 -3.28 0.79 -6.24
CA ASN A 96 -4.08 0.19 -5.17
C ASN A 96 -4.33 1.19 -4.04
N MET A 97 -3.29 1.86 -3.54
CA MET A 97 -3.41 2.84 -2.44
C MET A 97 -4.21 4.08 -2.86
N THR A 98 -4.06 4.53 -4.11
CA THR A 98 -4.78 5.70 -4.61
C THR A 98 -6.25 5.39 -4.85
N GLY A 99 -6.59 4.21 -5.36
CA GLY A 99 -7.96 3.92 -5.77
C GLY A 99 -8.84 3.24 -4.70
N LEU A 100 -8.27 2.75 -3.61
CA LEU A 100 -9.00 2.11 -2.51
C LEU A 100 -9.27 3.09 -1.35
N PRO A 101 -10.51 3.14 -0.82
CA PRO A 101 -10.81 3.87 0.40
C PRO A 101 -10.08 3.22 1.58
N SER A 102 -9.34 4.00 2.35
CA SER A 102 -8.56 3.56 3.53
C SER A 102 -8.02 2.13 3.38
N TRP A 103 -7.16 1.90 2.39
CA TRP A 103 -6.72 0.55 1.97
C TRP A 103 -6.20 -0.33 3.12
N ARG A 104 -5.58 0.28 4.14
CA ARG A 104 -5.14 -0.39 5.38
C ARG A 104 -6.32 -0.96 6.16
N ASP A 105 -7.42 -0.21 6.28
CA ASP A 105 -8.63 -0.68 6.95
C ASP A 105 -9.36 -1.75 6.14
N CYS A 106 -9.28 -1.72 4.81
CA CYS A 106 -9.72 -2.85 3.97
C CYS A 106 -9.01 -4.16 4.36
N LEU A 107 -7.71 -4.10 4.70
CA LEU A 107 -6.94 -5.27 5.14
C LEU A 107 -7.19 -5.63 6.61
N LYS A 108 -7.26 -4.63 7.49
CA LYS A 108 -7.53 -4.80 8.94
C LYS A 108 -8.89 -5.43 9.21
N PHE A 109 -9.92 -5.03 8.46
CA PHE A 109 -11.27 -5.57 8.53
C PHE A 109 -11.54 -6.55 7.37
N SER A 110 -10.62 -7.48 7.14
CA SER A 110 -10.71 -8.47 6.06
C SER A 110 -11.28 -9.82 6.51
N GLY A 111 -11.55 -10.03 7.80
CA GLY A 111 -11.96 -11.34 8.30
C GLY A 111 -10.94 -12.43 8.01
N SER A 112 -9.66 -12.15 8.25
CA SER A 112 -8.53 -13.02 7.89
C SER A 112 -8.36 -13.23 6.38
N GLY A 113 -8.57 -12.17 5.60
CA GLY A 113 -8.34 -12.18 4.15
C GLY A 113 -9.49 -12.73 3.32
N ASP A 114 -10.72 -12.70 3.82
CA ASP A 114 -11.92 -12.98 3.02
C ASP A 114 -12.21 -11.79 2.09
N LEU A 115 -12.11 -12.02 0.79
CA LEU A 115 -12.26 -10.97 -0.22
C LEU A 115 -13.67 -10.37 -0.25
N GLU A 116 -14.73 -11.14 0.05
CA GLU A 116 -16.09 -10.60 0.11
C GLU A 116 -16.32 -9.76 1.36
N VAL A 117 -15.67 -10.13 2.48
CA VAL A 117 -15.60 -9.27 3.67
C VAL A 117 -14.89 -7.96 3.33
N MET A 118 -13.75 -8.01 2.66
CA MET A 118 -13.01 -6.81 2.21
C MET A 118 -13.86 -5.90 1.30
N ARG A 119 -14.65 -6.48 0.38
CA ARG A 119 -15.59 -5.71 -0.47
C ARG A 119 -16.64 -4.98 0.36
N THR A 120 -17.20 -5.67 1.34
CA THR A 120 -18.18 -5.08 2.25
C THR A 120 -17.55 -3.94 3.05
N THR A 121 -16.36 -4.15 3.62
CA THR A 121 -15.58 -3.14 4.32
C THR A 121 -15.32 -1.92 3.45
N ALA A 122 -14.83 -2.11 2.22
CA ALA A 122 -14.55 -1.01 1.30
C ALA A 122 -15.81 -0.18 0.96
N ALA A 123 -16.98 -0.80 0.89
CA ALA A 123 -18.24 -0.08 0.67
C ALA A 123 -18.65 0.78 1.88
N HIS A 124 -18.33 0.36 3.11
CA HIS A 124 -18.49 1.19 4.30
C HIS A 124 -17.50 2.34 4.31
N LEU A 125 -16.21 2.04 4.14
CA LEU A 125 -15.14 3.05 4.11
C LEU A 125 -15.37 4.11 3.05
N ALA A 126 -15.84 3.73 1.85
CA ALA A 126 -16.15 4.69 0.79
C ALA A 126 -17.26 5.69 1.19
N ARG A 127 -18.20 5.30 2.05
CA ARG A 127 -19.23 6.23 2.55
C ARG A 127 -18.66 7.17 3.60
N ASP A 128 -17.97 6.62 4.59
CA ASP A 128 -17.34 7.38 5.67
C ASP A 128 -16.36 8.43 5.11
N GLU A 129 -15.52 8.02 4.15
CA GLU A 129 -14.52 8.91 3.54
C GLU A 129 -15.16 10.06 2.74
N ILE A 130 -16.32 9.84 2.11
CA ILE A 130 -17.07 10.91 1.42
C ILE A 130 -17.66 11.91 2.44
N ASP A 131 -18.13 11.41 3.58
CA ASP A 131 -18.71 12.25 4.64
C ASP A 131 -17.62 13.07 5.36
N ASP A 132 -16.47 12.46 5.65
CA ASP A 132 -15.35 13.11 6.35
C ASP A 132 -14.49 13.99 5.44
N GLU A 133 -14.24 13.54 4.20
CA GLU A 133 -13.37 14.20 3.22
C GLU A 133 -14.00 14.29 1.82
N PRO A 134 -14.98 15.20 1.61
CA PRO A 134 -15.68 15.31 0.34
C PRO A 134 -14.79 15.55 -0.90
N GLN A 135 -13.60 16.12 -0.70
CA GLN A 135 -12.61 16.38 -1.75
C GLN A 135 -11.75 15.17 -2.15
N ILE A 136 -11.79 14.06 -1.41
CA ILE A 136 -10.85 12.94 -1.57
C ILE A 136 -10.88 12.35 -2.99
N GLY A 137 -12.07 12.27 -3.60
CA GLY A 137 -12.22 11.81 -4.98
C GLY A 137 -11.51 12.72 -5.99
N ALA A 138 -11.54 14.03 -5.78
CA ALA A 138 -10.83 14.99 -6.63
C ALA A 138 -9.31 14.90 -6.39
N ASP A 139 -8.87 14.68 -5.15
CA ASP A 139 -7.45 14.47 -4.83
C ASP A 139 -6.89 13.20 -5.47
N ARG A 140 -7.62 12.08 -5.41
CA ARG A 140 -7.28 10.83 -6.12
C ARG A 140 -7.17 11.03 -7.62
N ALA A 141 -8.12 11.74 -8.23
CA ALA A 141 -8.09 12.03 -9.67
C ALA A 141 -6.89 12.92 -10.05
N ARG A 142 -6.56 13.92 -9.23
CA ARG A 142 -5.36 14.76 -9.39
C ARG A 142 -4.08 13.92 -9.29
N LEU A 143 -3.97 13.08 -8.28
CA LEU A 143 -2.82 12.20 -8.08
C LEU A 143 -2.65 11.23 -9.26
N ALA A 144 -3.73 10.56 -9.67
CA ALA A 144 -3.69 9.64 -10.80
C ALA A 144 -3.25 10.31 -12.10
N THR A 145 -3.73 11.53 -12.36
CA THR A 145 -3.31 12.31 -13.52
C THR A 145 -1.83 12.73 -13.42
N ALA A 146 -1.39 13.21 -12.25
CA ALA A 146 -0.01 13.67 -12.04
C ALA A 146 1.01 12.54 -12.16
N MET A 147 0.62 11.32 -11.76
CA MET A 147 1.47 10.13 -11.70
C MET A 147 1.23 9.13 -12.84
N ASP A 148 0.32 9.44 -13.78
CA ASP A 148 -0.09 8.54 -14.89
C ASP A 148 -0.59 7.16 -14.41
N LEU A 149 -1.33 7.14 -13.29
CA LEU A 149 -1.88 5.92 -12.68
C LEU A 149 -3.19 5.51 -13.34
N LYS A 150 -3.42 4.20 -13.46
CA LYS A 150 -4.67 3.64 -13.98
C LYS A 150 -5.54 3.16 -12.82
N LEU A 151 -6.45 4.03 -12.39
CA LEU A 151 -7.41 3.68 -11.36
C LEU A 151 -8.50 2.78 -11.93
N GLU A 152 -8.46 1.51 -11.54
CA GLU A 152 -9.52 0.54 -11.83
C GLU A 152 -10.69 0.67 -10.86
N SER A 153 -11.76 -0.08 -11.10
CA SER A 153 -12.85 -0.20 -10.13
C SER A 153 -12.36 -0.78 -8.79
N VAL A 154 -12.97 -0.36 -7.68
CA VAL A 154 -12.69 -0.88 -6.32
C VAL A 154 -12.66 -2.42 -6.27
N PRO A 155 -13.61 -3.15 -6.90
CA PRO A 155 -13.54 -4.61 -6.90
C PRO A 155 -12.28 -5.22 -7.50
N VAL A 156 -11.71 -4.58 -8.53
CA VAL A 156 -10.48 -5.01 -9.20
C VAL A 156 -9.26 -4.68 -8.34
N LEU A 157 -9.20 -3.46 -7.79
CA LEU A 157 -8.11 -3.04 -6.92
C LEU A 157 -8.04 -3.88 -5.63
N LEU A 158 -9.18 -4.21 -5.02
CA LEU A 158 -9.22 -5.12 -3.86
C LEU A 158 -8.69 -6.50 -4.21
N ALA A 159 -9.04 -7.04 -5.38
CA ALA A 159 -8.54 -8.35 -5.81
C ALA A 159 -7.03 -8.31 -6.07
N ARG A 160 -6.49 -7.20 -6.60
CA ARG A 160 -5.03 -7.01 -6.78
C ARG A 160 -4.31 -6.92 -5.43
N LEU A 161 -4.81 -6.09 -4.51
CA LEU A 161 -4.25 -5.94 -3.17
C LEU A 161 -4.29 -7.26 -2.39
N HIS A 162 -5.44 -7.96 -2.43
CA HIS A 162 -5.60 -9.27 -1.81
C HIS A 162 -4.59 -10.28 -2.36
N ALA A 163 -4.47 -10.38 -3.69
CA ALA A 163 -3.50 -11.28 -4.32
C ALA A 163 -2.06 -10.93 -3.96
N ALA A 164 -1.72 -9.64 -3.83
CA ALA A 164 -0.40 -9.21 -3.37
C ALA A 164 -0.14 -9.69 -1.95
N VAL A 165 -1.03 -9.41 -0.99
CA VAL A 165 -0.85 -9.83 0.41
C VAL A 165 -0.80 -11.35 0.53
N SER A 166 -1.67 -12.08 -0.17
CA SER A 166 -1.60 -13.55 -0.24
C SER A 166 -0.28 -14.08 -0.82
N GLY A 167 0.36 -13.31 -1.69
CA GLY A 167 1.65 -13.61 -2.31
C GLY A 167 2.88 -13.31 -1.45
N THR A 168 2.72 -12.79 -0.23
CA THR A 168 3.85 -12.49 0.69
C THR A 168 4.62 -13.75 1.12
N ALA A 169 4.05 -14.94 0.90
CA ALA A 169 4.61 -16.21 1.36
C ALA A 169 6.02 -16.54 0.80
N SER A 170 6.79 -17.25 1.64
CA SER A 170 8.19 -17.75 1.53
C SER A 170 9.27 -16.73 1.21
N ASP A 171 9.06 -15.86 0.23
CA ASP A 171 10.13 -15.00 -0.29
C ASP A 171 10.10 -13.58 0.29
N PHE A 172 8.97 -13.17 0.86
CA PHE A 172 8.73 -11.79 1.30
C PHE A 172 8.30 -11.69 2.77
N VAL A 173 8.55 -12.73 3.56
CA VAL A 173 8.30 -12.68 5.02
C VAL A 173 9.32 -11.77 5.67
N LEU A 174 8.86 -10.67 6.25
CA LEU A 174 9.70 -9.71 6.94
C LEU A 174 10.04 -10.23 8.35
N THR A 175 11.31 -10.12 8.73
CA THR A 175 11.82 -10.53 10.04
C THR A 175 12.66 -9.43 10.65
N VAL A 176 12.59 -9.29 11.97
CA VAL A 176 13.56 -8.51 12.74
C VAL A 176 14.87 -9.29 12.90
N GLU A 177 15.91 -8.63 13.44
CA GLU A 177 17.22 -9.27 13.66
C GLU A 177 17.16 -10.56 14.50
N THR A 178 16.26 -10.62 15.49
CA THR A 178 16.05 -11.80 16.34
C THR A 178 15.39 -12.98 15.62
N GLY A 179 14.93 -12.78 14.38
CA GLY A 179 14.27 -13.80 13.56
C GLY A 179 12.76 -13.94 13.81
N GLU A 180 12.18 -13.09 14.64
CA GLU A 180 10.71 -12.99 14.77
C GLU A 180 10.11 -12.43 13.48
N GLU A 181 9.02 -13.05 13.02
CA GLU A 181 8.32 -12.69 11.80
C GLU A 181 7.25 -11.62 12.08
N TYR A 182 7.12 -10.67 11.17
CA TYR A 182 5.98 -9.76 11.16
C TYR A 182 4.69 -10.55 10.85
N GLU A 183 3.59 -10.15 11.48
CA GLU A 183 2.28 -10.72 11.24
C GLU A 183 1.73 -10.34 9.85
N SER A 184 0.74 -11.07 9.36
CA SER A 184 0.07 -10.72 8.09
C SER A 184 -0.70 -9.41 8.19
N LEU A 185 -0.76 -8.66 7.08
CA LEU A 185 -1.66 -7.50 6.94
C LEU A 185 -3.14 -7.89 6.97
N PHE A 186 -3.51 -9.15 6.69
CA PHE A 186 -4.89 -9.59 6.83
C PHE A 186 -5.31 -9.66 8.29
N GLY A 187 -6.03 -8.63 8.74
CA GLY A 187 -6.56 -8.55 10.09
C GLY A 187 -7.77 -9.48 10.31
N PRO A 188 -8.00 -9.92 11.55
CA PRO A 188 -9.06 -10.88 11.88
C PRO A 188 -10.46 -10.23 12.00
N TRP A 189 -10.58 -8.92 11.82
CA TRP A 189 -11.80 -8.19 12.13
C TRP A 189 -12.82 -8.26 10.99
N LEU A 190 -14.09 -8.35 11.37
CA LEU A 190 -15.23 -8.23 10.44
C LEU A 190 -15.77 -6.80 10.49
N PRO A 191 -16.39 -6.27 9.42
CA PRO A 191 -17.00 -4.95 9.42
C PRO A 191 -17.98 -4.72 10.60
N SER A 192 -18.69 -5.77 11.03
CA SER A 192 -19.63 -5.73 12.16
C SER A 192 -19.01 -5.41 13.53
N ARG A 193 -17.67 -5.50 13.64
CA ARG A 193 -16.91 -5.03 14.81
C ARG A 193 -16.90 -3.51 14.93
N ASN A 194 -17.06 -2.77 13.83
CA ASN A 194 -17.22 -1.32 13.86
C ASN A 194 -18.71 -0.98 14.09
N PRO A 195 -19.10 -0.38 15.23
CA PRO A 195 -20.49 -0.02 15.51
C PRO A 195 -21.10 0.96 14.49
N ALA A 196 -20.28 1.78 13.84
CA ALA A 196 -20.72 2.75 12.83
C ALA A 196 -21.18 2.09 11.52
N TRP A 197 -20.83 0.82 11.29
CA TRP A 197 -21.11 0.09 10.05
C TRP A 197 -22.28 -0.90 10.18
N ARG A 198 -23.06 -0.80 11.25
CA ARG A 198 -24.22 -1.67 11.51
C ARG A 198 -25.50 -1.18 10.87
#